data_AF-A0A951FQS5-F1
#
_entry.id   AF-A0A951FQS5-F1
#
_cell.length_a   1.000
_cell.length_b   1.000
_cell.length_c   1.000
_cell.angle_alpha   90.00
_cell.angle_beta   90.00
_cell.angle_gamma   90.00
#
_symmetry.space_group_name_H-M   'P 1'
#
loop_
_entity.id
_entity.type
_entity.pdbx_description
1 polymer ?
#
loop_
_entity_poly.entity_id
_entity_poly.type
_entity_poly.pdbx_seq_one_letter_code
_entity_poly.pdbx_strand_id
1 'polypeptide(L)'
;MAKARRRTAPRREVRTTGEFERWLGGLDAERKAAVAGAIGRIAHVGPTLGRPHADVIHGSRVRKLKEARVDRGVRLLFAFDSNRNPVMLLGGDKTGKWTRWYPQKVRLAERLYLDHERSIGKEAQCLTQRGVGRTSSQMSR
;
A
#
# COMPACT_ATOMS: atom_id res chain seq x y z
N MET A 1 28.41 -23.60 15.16
CA MET A 1 27.95 -22.19 15.07
C MET A 1 27.51 -21.90 13.63
N ALA A 2 26.21 -21.79 13.35
CA ALA A 2 25.71 -21.54 12.00
C ALA A 2 25.82 -20.04 11.66
N LYS A 3 26.64 -19.68 10.66
CA LYS A 3 26.69 -18.32 10.12
C LYS A 3 25.33 -17.98 9.51
N ALA A 4 24.65 -17.00 10.11
CA ALA A 4 23.43 -16.43 9.56
C ALA A 4 23.73 -15.85 8.16
N ARG A 5 23.20 -16.48 7.11
CA ARG A 5 23.26 -15.95 5.75
C ARG A 5 22.51 -14.61 5.75
N ARG A 6 23.24 -13.49 5.62
CA ARG A 6 22.61 -12.18 5.37
C ARG A 6 21.85 -12.30 4.04
N ARG A 7 20.53 -12.48 4.10
CA ARG A 7 19.68 -12.41 2.91
C ARG A 7 19.73 -10.96 2.43
N THR A 8 20.46 -10.69 1.35
CA THR A 8 20.40 -9.40 0.67
C THR A 8 18.93 -9.15 0.30
N ALA A 9 18.37 -8.03 0.76
CA ALA A 9 16.98 -7.70 0.43
C ALA A 9 16.86 -7.57 -1.10
N PRO A 10 15.82 -8.15 -1.72
CA PRO A 10 15.62 -8.02 -3.16
C PRO A 10 15.45 -6.54 -3.51
N ARG A 11 16.06 -6.11 -4.62
CA ARG A 11 15.87 -4.76 -5.16
C ARG A 11 14.41 -4.64 -5.61
N ARG A 12 13.64 -3.78 -4.95
CA ARG A 12 12.24 -3.51 -5.30
C ARG A 12 12.17 -2.27 -6.16
N GLU A 13 11.33 -2.31 -7.19
CA GLU A 13 11.05 -1.15 -8.03
C GLU A 13 9.90 -0.36 -7.42
N VAL A 14 10.07 0.95 -7.22
CA VAL A 14 9.00 1.79 -6.68
C VAL A 14 8.06 2.16 -7.82
N ARG A 15 6.78 1.84 -7.67
CA ARG A 15 5.72 2.28 -8.57
C ARG A 15 4.99 3.47 -7.95
N THR A 16 4.58 4.41 -8.79
CA THR A 16 3.82 5.60 -8.42
C THR A 16 2.57 5.70 -9.28
N THR A 17 1.53 6.33 -8.74
CA THR A 17 0.33 6.71 -9.50
C THR A 17 0.40 8.19 -9.87
N GLY A 18 -0.36 8.61 -10.88
CA GLY A 18 -0.40 10.03 -11.28
C GLY A 18 -0.91 10.95 -10.18
N GLU A 19 -1.84 10.48 -9.35
CA GLU A 19 -2.36 11.20 -8.18
C GLU A 19 -1.26 11.44 -7.15
N PHE A 20 -0.42 10.43 -6.91
CA PHE A 20 0.72 10.54 -6.02
C PHE A 20 1.76 11.54 -6.56
N GLU A 21 2.12 11.44 -7.83
CA GLU A 21 3.10 12.32 -8.47
C GLU A 21 2.66 13.77 -8.47
N ARG A 22 1.38 14.01 -8.78
CA ARG A 22 0.80 15.37 -8.76
C ARG A 22 0.86 15.97 -7.36
N TRP A 23 0.53 15.20 -6.33
CA TRP A 23 0.65 15.65 -4.95
C TRP A 23 2.10 15.91 -4.55
N LEU A 24 3.01 14.99 -4.89
CA LEU A 24 4.44 15.12 -4.60
C LEU A 24 5.03 16.37 -5.26
N GLY A 25 4.62 16.68 -6.49
CA GLY A 25 5.05 17.85 -7.25
C GLY A 25 4.77 19.17 -6.53
N GLY A 26 3.66 19.25 -5.79
CA GLY A 26 3.25 20.44 -5.03
C GLY A 26 3.94 20.64 -3.68
N LEU A 27 4.80 19.71 -3.26
CA LEU A 27 5.56 19.85 -2.00
C LEU A 27 6.82 20.71 -2.17
N ASP A 28 7.25 21.33 -1.08
CA ASP A 28 8.58 21.95 -0.98
C ASP A 28 9.70 20.89 -0.98
N ALA A 29 10.95 21.36 -1.12
CA ALA A 29 12.12 20.49 -1.24
C ALA A 29 12.35 19.64 0.02
N GLU A 30 12.11 20.20 1.21
CA GLU A 30 12.32 19.52 2.48
C GLU A 30 11.35 18.34 2.64
N ARG A 31 10.06 18.56 2.38
CA ARG A 31 9.04 17.53 2.42
C ARG A 31 9.26 16.48 1.32
N LYS A 32 9.68 16.89 0.12
CA LYS A 32 10.07 15.94 -0.95
C LYS A 32 11.20 15.01 -0.49
N ALA A 33 12.24 15.55 0.16
CA ALA A 33 13.34 14.76 0.68
C ALA A 33 12.88 13.78 1.78
N ALA A 34 12.02 14.22 2.70
CA ALA A 34 11.45 13.36 3.73
C ALA A 34 10.63 12.21 3.13
N VAL A 35 9.79 12.50 2.14
CA VAL A 35 9.00 11.49 1.41
C VAL A 35 9.90 10.49 0.69
N ALA A 36 10.95 10.96 0.01
CA ALA A 36 11.92 10.10 -0.65
C ALA A 36 12.62 9.14 0.34
N GLY A 37 13.00 9.65 1.52
CA GLY A 37 13.58 8.82 2.59
C GLY A 37 12.60 7.74 3.10
N ALA A 38 11.32 8.08 3.23
CA ALA A 38 10.29 7.12 3.62
C ALA A 38 10.07 6.04 2.55
N ILE A 39 10.01 6.42 1.27
CA ILE A 39 9.92 5.50 0.13
C ILE A 39 11.12 4.55 0.10
N GLY A 40 12.34 5.09 0.28
CA GLY A 40 13.55 4.28 0.34
C GLY A 40 13.49 3.22 1.43
N ARG A 41 13.00 3.59 2.62
CA ARG A 41 12.79 2.64 3.74
C ARG A 41 11.76 1.56 3.39
N ILE A 42 10.64 1.94 2.77
CA ILE A 42 9.60 1.01 2.32
C ILE A 42 10.15 0.01 1.30
N ALA A 43 10.90 0.49 0.31
CA ALA A 43 11.49 -0.36 -0.72
C ALA A 43 12.56 -1.31 -0.14
N HIS A 44 13.36 -0.82 0.81
CA HIS A 44 14.41 -1.61 1.45
C HIS A 44 13.83 -2.72 2.34
N VAL A 45 12.96 -2.38 3.28
CA VAL A 45 12.38 -3.33 4.25
C VAL A 45 11.35 -4.23 3.57
N GLY A 46 10.46 -3.67 2.77
CA GLY A 46 9.43 -4.41 2.05
C GLY A 46 8.17 -4.69 2.86
N PRO A 47 7.42 -5.77 2.52
CA PRO A 47 6.10 -6.07 3.09
C PRO A 47 6.05 -6.19 4.61
N THR A 48 7.17 -6.47 5.27
CA THR A 48 7.28 -6.57 6.73
C THR A 48 7.44 -5.22 7.43
N LEU A 49 7.53 -4.11 6.69
CA LEU A 49 7.53 -2.78 7.29
C LEU A 49 6.22 -2.56 8.07
N GLY A 50 6.37 -2.25 9.35
CA GLY A 50 5.30 -2.01 10.30
C GLY A 50 5.61 -0.85 11.24
N ARG A 51 5.00 -0.86 12.42
CA ARG A 51 5.12 0.24 13.40
C ARG A 51 6.58 0.43 13.84
N PRO A 52 7.02 1.69 14.10
CA PRO A 52 6.24 2.93 14.08
C PRO A 52 6.08 3.60 12.71
N HIS A 53 6.75 3.09 11.66
CA HIS A 53 6.86 3.77 10.37
C HIS A 53 5.68 3.56 9.43
N ALA A 54 5.05 2.38 9.50
CA ALA A 54 3.86 2.08 8.72
C ALA A 54 2.84 1.30 9.55
N ASP A 55 1.58 1.40 9.18
CA ASP A 55 0.51 0.58 9.75
C ASP A 55 -0.46 0.11 8.66
N VAL A 56 -1.18 -0.97 8.93
CA VAL A 56 -2.23 -1.45 8.04
C VAL A 56 -3.48 -0.58 8.20
N ILE A 57 -4.12 -0.21 7.09
CA ILE A 57 -5.39 0.52 7.15
C ILE A 57 -6.50 -0.50 7.41
N HIS A 58 -7.04 -0.47 8.62
CA HIS A 58 -8.18 -1.29 9.00
C HIS A 58 -9.47 -0.78 8.34
N GLY A 59 -10.36 -1.71 7.97
CA GLY A 59 -11.63 -1.40 7.31
C GLY A 59 -11.54 -1.20 5.79
N SER A 60 -10.33 -1.25 5.21
CA SER A 60 -10.12 -1.27 3.76
C SER A 60 -10.57 -2.61 3.16
N ARG A 61 -11.18 -2.58 1.97
CA ARG A 61 -11.48 -3.75 1.13
C ARG A 61 -10.19 -4.42 0.65
N VAL A 62 -9.12 -3.63 0.48
CA VAL A 62 -7.78 -4.10 0.13
C VAL A 62 -6.97 -4.34 1.41
N ARG A 63 -6.77 -5.62 1.77
CA ARG A 63 -6.03 -6.00 3.00
C ARG A 63 -4.56 -5.56 3.02
N LYS A 64 -3.97 -5.34 1.84
CA LYS A 64 -2.56 -4.95 1.68
C LYS A 64 -2.33 -3.43 1.80
N LEU A 65 -3.39 -2.65 1.96
CA LEU A 65 -3.31 -1.19 2.01
C LEU A 65 -2.72 -0.74 3.36
N LYS A 66 -1.69 0.10 3.27
CA LYS A 66 -0.91 0.59 4.41
C LYS A 66 -0.81 2.11 4.36
N GLU A 67 -0.62 2.70 5.54
CA GLU A 67 -0.29 4.09 5.73
C GLU A 67 1.15 4.20 6.26
N ALA A 68 2.00 4.97 5.57
CA ALA A 68 3.32 5.35 6.08
C ALA A 68 3.27 6.74 6.73
N ARG A 69 4.02 6.90 7.81
CA ARG A 69 4.17 8.16 8.55
C ARG A 69 5.54 8.73 8.24
N VAL A 70 5.58 9.83 7.48
CA VAL A 70 6.81 10.47 7.05
C VAL A 70 7.29 11.47 8.10
N ASP A 71 6.39 12.36 8.52
CA ASP A 71 6.63 13.35 9.57
C ASP A 71 5.35 13.59 10.40
N ARG A 72 5.23 14.75 11.07
CA ARG A 72 4.03 15.09 11.89
C ARG A 72 2.77 15.29 11.04
N GLY A 73 2.90 15.78 9.81
CA GLY A 73 1.80 16.08 8.88
C GLY A 73 1.66 15.06 7.75
N VAL A 74 2.75 14.64 7.12
CA VAL A 74 2.71 13.87 5.87
C VAL A 74 2.41 12.39 6.11
N ARG A 75 1.44 11.87 5.36
CA ARG A 75 1.04 10.46 5.31
C ARG A 75 1.01 9.97 3.87
N LEU A 76 1.51 8.75 3.65
CA LEU A 76 1.47 8.09 2.34
C LEU A 76 0.57 6.87 2.42
N LEU A 77 -0.37 6.74 1.50
CA LEU A 77 -1.14 5.51 1.31
C LEU A 77 -0.44 4.68 0.24
N PHE A 78 -0.12 3.44 0.57
CA PHE A 78 0.62 2.55 -0.31
C PHE A 78 0.24 1.09 -0.10
N ALA A 79 0.57 0.24 -1.06
CA ALA A 79 0.46 -1.20 -0.92
C ALA A 79 1.66 -1.87 -1.60
N PHE A 80 1.87 -3.15 -1.34
CA PHE A 80 2.78 -3.96 -2.14
C PHE A 80 1.99 -4.70 -3.20
N ASP A 81 2.45 -4.62 -4.45
CA ASP A 81 1.84 -5.36 -5.54
C ASP A 81 2.07 -6.87 -5.41
N SER A 82 1.47 -7.64 -6.30
CA SER A 82 1.66 -9.09 -6.38
C SER A 82 3.08 -9.53 -6.78
N ASN A 83 3.93 -8.62 -7.22
CA ASN A 83 5.36 -8.83 -7.48
C ASN A 83 6.24 -8.35 -6.31
N ARG A 84 5.62 -7.91 -5.21
CA ARG A 84 6.25 -7.38 -3.99
C ARG A 84 7.00 -6.05 -4.20
N ASN A 85 6.62 -5.29 -5.21
CA ASN A 85 7.05 -3.91 -5.42
C ASN A 85 6.12 -2.95 -4.66
N PRO A 86 6.65 -1.91 -4.01
CA PRO A 86 5.82 -0.92 -3.36
C PRO A 86 5.16 0.01 -4.40
N VAL A 87 3.85 0.21 -4.26
CA VAL A 87 3.04 1.09 -5.10
C VAL A 87 2.56 2.26 -4.25
N MET A 88 3.05 3.46 -4.54
CA MET A 88 2.66 4.70 -3.89
C MET A 88 1.36 5.22 -4.54
N LEU A 89 0.27 5.18 -3.78
CA LEU A 89 -1.08 5.44 -4.30
C LEU A 89 -1.49 6.88 -4.08
N LEU A 90 -1.32 7.40 -2.86
CA LEU A 90 -1.70 8.77 -2.51
C LEU A 90 -0.77 9.32 -1.44
N GLY A 91 -0.60 10.63 -1.43
CA GLY A 91 -0.06 11.35 -0.29
C GLY A 91 -1.02 12.41 0.20
N GLY A 92 -0.84 12.84 1.44
CA GLY A 92 -1.61 13.90 2.03
C GLY A 92 -0.95 14.46 3.29
N ASP A 93 -1.27 15.71 3.59
CA ASP A 93 -0.92 16.35 4.85
C ASP A 93 -2.10 16.22 5.83
N LYS A 94 -1.78 15.83 7.07
CA LYS A 94 -2.68 15.66 8.20
C LYS A 94 -3.03 16.99 8.86
N THR A 95 -2.43 18.11 8.45
CA THR A 95 -2.77 19.46 8.92
C THR A 95 -4.18 19.87 8.42
N GLY A 96 -5.24 19.48 9.14
CA GLY A 96 -6.62 19.95 8.90
C GLY A 96 -7.68 18.85 8.76
N LYS A 97 -8.55 18.96 7.72
CA LYS A 97 -9.80 18.18 7.46
C LYS A 97 -9.61 16.67 7.24
N TRP A 98 -8.47 16.12 7.67
CA TRP A 98 -8.05 14.73 7.53
C TRP A 98 -9.16 13.75 7.88
N THR A 99 -9.86 13.92 9.00
CA THR A 99 -10.90 12.98 9.47
C THR A 99 -12.06 12.80 8.49
N ARG A 100 -12.49 13.88 7.81
CA ARG A 100 -13.57 13.83 6.79
C ARG A 100 -13.06 13.34 5.44
N TRP A 101 -11.80 13.60 5.13
CA TRP A 101 -11.17 13.29 3.84
C TRP A 101 -10.61 11.87 3.77
N TYR A 102 -10.18 11.33 4.91
CA TYR A 102 -9.47 10.06 5.01
C TYR A 102 -10.26 8.87 4.44
N PRO A 103 -11.57 8.68 4.76
CA PRO A 103 -12.34 7.58 4.19
C PRO A 103 -12.50 7.67 2.67
N GLN A 104 -12.53 8.88 2.11
CA GLN A 104 -12.58 9.09 0.66
C GLN A 104 -11.23 8.75 0.02
N LYS A 105 -10.12 9.17 0.65
CA LYS A 105 -8.76 8.86 0.18
C LYS A 105 -8.45 7.37 0.26
N VAL A 106 -8.93 6.66 1.29
CA VAL A 106 -8.82 5.20 1.38
C VAL A 106 -9.53 4.54 0.20
N ARG A 107 -10.79 4.90 -0.09
CA ARG A 107 -11.53 4.35 -1.24
C ARG A 107 -10.87 4.64 -2.59
N LEU A 108 -10.30 5.84 -2.75
CA LEU A 108 -9.55 6.18 -3.95
C LEU A 108 -8.27 5.34 -4.06
N ALA A 109 -7.52 5.18 -2.96
CA ALA A 109 -6.32 4.34 -2.93
C ALA A 109 -6.65 2.87 -3.25
N GLU A 110 -7.75 2.33 -2.73
CA GLU A 110 -8.24 1.00 -3.08
C GLU A 110 -8.45 0.86 -4.59
N ARG A 111 -9.15 1.82 -5.21
CA ARG A 111 -9.40 1.82 -6.65
C ARG A 111 -8.08 1.85 -7.44
N LEU A 112 -7.19 2.78 -7.12
CA LEU A 112 -5.88 2.92 -7.77
C LEU A 112 -5.04 1.65 -7.65
N TYR A 113 -5.08 0.98 -6.50
CA TYR A 113 -4.38 -0.29 -6.32
C TYR A 113 -4.96 -1.40 -7.19
N LEU A 114 -6.30 -1.51 -7.26
CA LEU A 114 -6.96 -2.51 -8.10
C LEU A 114 -6.71 -2.26 -9.59
N ASP A 115 -6.69 -0.99 -10.02
CA ASP A 115 -6.33 -0.59 -11.38
C ASP A 115 -4.88 -0.97 -11.71
N HIS A 116 -3.95 -0.76 -10.76
CA HIS A 116 -2.56 -1.15 -10.91
C HIS A 116 -2.36 -2.67 -11.01
N GLU A 117 -3.02 -3.47 -10.17
CA GLU A 117 -2.94 -4.94 -10.25
C GLU A 117 -3.44 -5.45 -11.61
N ARG A 118 -4.55 -4.88 -12.11
CA ARG A 118 -5.07 -5.20 -13.45
C ARG A 118 -4.06 -4.89 -14.55
N SER A 119 -3.38 -3.74 -14.49
CA SER A 119 -2.43 -3.33 -15.54
C SER A 119 -1.18 -4.21 -15.60
N ILE A 120 -0.77 -4.81 -14.49
CA ILE A 120 0.35 -5.78 -14.45
C ILE A 120 -0.10 -7.23 -14.78
N GLY A 121 -1.33 -7.41 -15.30
CA GLY A 121 -1.85 -8.70 -15.77
C GLY A 121 -2.25 -9.67 -14.67
N LYS A 122 -2.41 -9.18 -13.43
CA LYS A 122 -2.92 -10.00 -12.33
C LYS A 122 -4.31 -9.51 -11.94
N GLU A 123 -5.32 -10.36 -12.12
CA GLU A 123 -6.61 -10.09 -11.49
C GLU A 123 -6.36 -9.92 -9.99
N ALA A 124 -6.80 -8.79 -9.44
CA ALA A 124 -6.67 -8.53 -8.02
C ALA A 124 -7.44 -9.61 -7.25
N GLN A 125 -6.75 -10.66 -6.79
CA GLN A 125 -7.30 -11.76 -5.98
C GLN A 125 -7.78 -11.29 -4.58
N CYS A 126 -8.04 -10.00 -4.40
CA CYS A 126 -8.46 -9.39 -3.15
C CYS A 126 -9.84 -8.72 -3.29
N LEU A 127 -10.76 -9.33 -4.03
CA LEU A 127 -12.20 -9.15 -3.80
C LEU A 127 -12.72 -10.44 -3.16
N THR A 128 -12.70 -10.46 -1.82
CA THR A 128 -13.62 -11.25 -0.98
C THR A 128 -13.89 -12.70 -1.41
N GLN A 129 -13.12 -13.66 -0.86
CA GLN A 129 -13.72 -14.95 -0.49
C GLN A 129 -14.64 -14.72 0.72
N ARG A 130 -15.90 -14.36 0.45
CA ARG A 130 -17.01 -14.62 1.36
C ARG A 130 -18.15 -15.23 0.55
N GLY A 131 -18.34 -16.54 0.75
CA GLY A 131 -19.63 -17.22 0.66
C GLY A 131 -20.22 -17.45 -0.72
N VAL A 132 -19.74 -18.48 -1.43
CA VAL A 132 -20.67 -19.36 -2.16
C VAL A 132 -20.46 -20.74 -1.55
N GLY A 133 -21.43 -21.16 -0.73
CA GLY A 133 -21.45 -22.48 -0.15
C GLY A 133 -21.48 -23.52 -1.27
N ARG A 134 -20.54 -24.47 -1.22
CA ARG A 134 -20.74 -25.75 -1.89
C ARG A 134 -21.84 -26.47 -1.11
N THR A 135 -23.07 -26.45 -1.61
CA THR A 135 -24.00 -27.53 -1.29
C THR A 135 -23.68 -28.67 -2.23
N SER A 136 -22.68 -29.46 -1.85
CA SER A 136 -22.59 -30.85 -2.26
C SER A 136 -23.78 -31.58 -1.65
N SER A 137 -24.75 -31.96 -2.47
CA SER A 137 -25.65 -33.04 -2.14
C SER A 137 -25.88 -33.88 -3.39
N GLN A 138 -24.92 -34.76 -3.66
CA GLN A 138 -25.16 -35.96 -4.42
C GLN A 138 -26.03 -36.89 -3.54
N MET A 139 -27.16 -37.30 -4.11
CA MET A 139 -27.75 -38.63 -4.08
C MET A 139 -27.79 -39.39 -2.75
N SER A 140 -29.00 -39.73 -2.30
CA SER A 140 -29.29 -41.07 -1.77
C SER A 140 -30.80 -41.38 -1.82
N ARG A 141 -31.10 -42.43 -2.61
CA ARG A 141 -32.32 -43.26 -2.68
C ARG A 141 -33.49 -42.78 -3.53
#